data_AF-A0A7X5N531-F1
#
_entry.id   AF-A0A7X5N531-F1
#
_cell.length_a   1.000
_cell.length_b   1.000
_cell.length_c   1.000
_cell.angle_alpha   90.00
_cell.angle_beta   90.00
_cell.angle_gamma   90.00
#
_symmetry.space_group_name_H-M   'P 1'
#
loop_
_entity.id
_entity.type
_entity.pdbx_description
1 polymer ?
#
loop_
_entity_poly.entity_id
_entity_poly.type
_entity_poly.pdbx_seq_one_letter_code
_entity_poly.pdbx_strand_id
1 'polypeptide(L)' 'KAGAIPLVPADYVVGWEQFPVAAPTGRAAATAAGPVTVRDAAGAVTLTAGGVTLAIDRKTGLVDRYARGTTLLAQGGAP' A
#
# COMPACT_ATOMS: atom_id res chain seq x y z
N LYS A 1 30.42 31.85 9.45
CA LYS A 1 30.84 32.30 8.09
C LYS A 1 31.35 31.07 7.33
N ALA A 2 31.00 30.91 6.06
CA ALA A 2 31.57 29.84 5.23
C ALA A 2 33.12 29.93 5.21
N GLY A 3 33.80 28.79 5.27
CA GLY A 3 35.27 28.72 5.30
C GLY A 3 35.91 29.07 6.65
N ALA A 4 35.15 29.08 7.75
CA ALA A 4 35.71 29.32 9.10
C ALA A 4 36.52 28.12 9.64
N ILE A 5 36.24 26.90 9.15
CA ILE A 5 36.96 25.68 9.52
C ILE A 5 37.65 25.17 8.26
N PRO A 6 39.00 25.10 8.23
CA PRO A 6 39.73 24.55 7.10
C PRO A 6 39.27 23.13 6.77
N LEU A 7 39.10 22.84 5.48
CA LEU A 7 38.73 21.52 4.93
C LEU A 7 37.32 21.01 5.32
N VAL A 8 36.55 21.75 6.11
CA VAL A 8 35.17 21.41 6.42
C VAL A 8 34.25 22.32 5.62
N PRO A 9 33.47 21.77 4.66
CA PRO A 9 32.46 22.54 3.93
C PRO A 9 31.48 23.22 4.90
N ALA A 10 30.86 24.30 4.45
CA ALA A 10 29.73 24.86 5.19
C ALA A 10 28.62 23.80 5.34
N ASP A 11 27.92 23.84 6.47
CA ASP A 11 26.79 22.96 6.80
C ASP A 11 27.11 21.45 6.87
N TYR A 12 28.39 21.09 6.99
CA TYR A 12 28.83 19.70 7.11
C TYR A 12 28.42 19.08 8.45
N VAL A 13 27.57 18.06 8.43
CA VAL A 13 27.12 17.32 9.62
C VAL A 13 28.16 16.28 10.02
N VAL A 14 28.78 16.46 11.18
CA VAL A 14 29.80 15.54 11.73
C VAL A 14 29.23 14.44 12.64
N GLY A 15 27.95 14.54 13.00
CA GLY A 15 27.24 13.56 13.80
C GLY A 15 25.74 13.86 13.85
N TRP A 16 24.92 12.81 13.85
CA TRP A 16 23.46 12.89 13.96
C TRP A 16 22.91 11.66 14.66
N GLU A 17 21.69 11.79 15.19
CA GLU A 17 20.90 10.69 15.75
C GLU A 17 19.42 10.96 15.48
N GLN A 18 18.60 9.91 15.45
CA GLN A 18 17.15 10.00 15.49
C GLN A 18 16.59 9.27 16.70
N PHE A 19 15.49 9.79 17.23
CA PHE A 19 14.73 9.10 18.27
C PHE A 19 13.49 8.48 17.65
N PRO A 20 13.06 7.29 18.12
CA PRO A 20 11.81 6.71 17.67
C PRO A 20 10.66 7.64 18.05
N VAL A 21 9.96 8.15 17.04
CA VAL A 21 8.71 8.87 17.22
C VAL A 21 7.60 7.84 17.37
N ALA A 22 6.69 8.05 18.34
CA ALA A 22 5.53 7.21 18.50
C ALA A 22 4.78 7.09 17.16
N ALA A 23 4.43 5.86 16.78
CA ALA A 23 3.70 5.63 15.55
C ALA A 23 2.39 6.44 15.59
N PRO A 24 2.07 7.20 14.52
CA PRO A 24 0.80 7.90 14.47
C PRO A 24 -0.32 6.86 14.59
N THR A 25 -1.31 7.15 15.44
CA THR A 25 -2.51 6.33 15.48
C THR A 25 -3.25 6.54 14.15
N GLY A 26 -3.36 5.46 13.37
CA GLY A 26 -4.09 5.50 12.11
C GLY A 26 -5.54 5.93 12.37
N ARG A 27 -6.07 6.84 11.53
CA ARG A 27 -7.50 7.13 11.52
C ARG A 27 -8.24 5.85 11.10
N ALA A 28 -9.26 5.46 11.86
CA ALA A 28 -10.13 4.37 11.48
C ALA A 28 -10.72 4.64 10.09
N ALA A 29 -10.67 3.64 9.20
CA ALA A 29 -11.31 3.73 7.91
C ALA A 29 -12.82 3.96 8.11
N ALA A 30 -13.40 4.84 7.29
CA ALA A 30 -14.85 4.99 7.27
C ALA A 30 -15.49 3.67 6.85
N THR A 31 -16.63 3.33 7.45
CA THR A 31 -17.42 2.19 7.01
C THR A 31 -17.85 2.41 5.57
N ALA A 32 -17.45 1.51 4.68
CA ALA A 32 -17.92 1.55 3.30
C ALA A 32 -19.40 1.19 3.26
N ALA A 33 -20.19 1.99 2.54
CA ALA A 33 -21.60 1.74 2.29
C ALA A 33 -21.84 1.49 0.79
N GLY A 34 -22.83 0.66 0.48
CA GLY A 34 -23.24 0.34 -0.88
C GLY A 34 -23.17 -1.15 -1.20
N PRO A 35 -23.75 -1.55 -2.34
CA PRO A 35 -23.81 -2.96 -2.73
C PRO A 35 -22.44 -3.47 -3.19
N VAL A 36 -22.21 -4.76 -2.94
CA VAL A 36 -21.12 -5.52 -3.54
C VAL A 36 -21.75 -6.61 -4.38
N THR A 37 -21.40 -6.67 -5.66
CA THR A 37 -21.78 -7.80 -6.51
C THR A 37 -20.78 -8.92 -6.31
N VAL A 38 -21.29 -10.11 -6.02
CA VAL A 38 -20.47 -11.31 -5.85
C VAL A 38 -20.78 -12.26 -7.01
N ARG A 39 -19.72 -12.68 -7.71
CA ARG A 39 -19.77 -13.77 -8.67
C ARG A 39 -18.92 -14.92 -8.15
N ASP A 40 -19.59 -16.01 -7.84
CA ASP A 40 -18.97 -17.25 -7.41
C ASP A 40 -18.91 -18.20 -8.62
N ALA A 41 -17.69 -18.51 -9.10
CA ALA A 41 -17.46 -19.42 -10.21
C ALA A 41 -16.39 -20.46 -9.86
N ALA A 42 -16.28 -21.50 -10.69
CA ALA A 42 -15.38 -22.63 -10.45
C ALA A 42 -13.90 -22.22 -10.33
N GLY A 43 -13.46 -21.22 -11.11
CA GLY A 43 -12.06 -20.76 -11.11
C GLY A 43 -11.75 -19.66 -10.09
N ALA A 44 -12.72 -18.78 -9.80
CA ALA A 44 -12.49 -17.63 -8.95
C ALA A 44 -13.75 -17.14 -8.25
N VAL A 45 -13.57 -16.50 -7.09
CA VAL A 45 -14.58 -15.65 -6.47
C VAL A 45 -14.27 -14.22 -6.87
N THR A 46 -15.22 -13.53 -7.50
CA THR A 46 -15.05 -12.12 -7.90
C THR A 46 -16.02 -11.23 -7.14
N LEU A 47 -15.50 -10.15 -6.55
CA LEU A 47 -16.26 -9.10 -5.89
C LEU A 47 -16.08 -7.80 -6.66
N THR A 48 -17.18 -7.12 -6.98
CA THR A 48 -17.14 -5.81 -7.63
C THR A 48 -17.94 -4.76 -6.86
N ALA A 49 -17.35 -3.59 -6.66
CA ALA A 49 -17.98 -2.45 -5.98
C ALA A 49 -17.29 -1.14 -6.36
N GLY A 50 -18.04 -0.08 -6.65
CA GLY A 50 -17.49 1.28 -6.84
C GLY A 50 -16.36 1.38 -7.88
N GLY A 51 -16.45 0.61 -8.98
CA GLY A 51 -15.42 0.53 -10.02
C GLY A 51 -14.18 -0.27 -9.63
N VAL A 52 -14.21 -0.98 -8.51
CA VAL A 52 -13.14 -1.88 -8.04
C VAL A 52 -13.56 -3.33 -8.28
N THR A 53 -12.59 -4.14 -8.67
CA THR A 53 -12.72 -5.59 -8.84
C THR A 53 -11.66 -6.29 -8.00
N LEU A 54 -12.09 -7.24 -7.17
CA LEU A 54 -11.25 -8.22 -6.49
C LEU A 54 -11.60 -9.62 -7.01
N ALA A 55 -10.63 -10.30 -7.62
CA ALA A 55 -10.72 -11.69 -8.03
C ALA A 55 -9.75 -12.53 -7.20
N ILE A 56 -10.26 -13.62 -6.63
CA ILE A 56 -9.50 -14.56 -5.80
C ILE A 56 -9.52 -15.91 -6.52
N ASP A 57 -8.35 -16.45 -6.83
CA ASP A 57 -8.21 -17.79 -7.39
C ASP A 57 -8.62 -18.83 -6.34
N ARG A 58 -9.55 -19.72 -6.70
CA ARG A 58 -10.10 -20.69 -5.75
C ARG A 58 -9.13 -21.79 -5.35
N LYS A 59 -8.19 -22.13 -6.24
CA LYS A 59 -7.29 -23.25 -6.04
C LYS A 59 -6.18 -22.89 -5.05
N THR A 60 -5.70 -21.66 -5.13
CA THR A 60 -4.54 -21.16 -4.38
C THR A 60 -4.94 -20.24 -3.24
N GLY A 61 -6.14 -19.65 -3.28
CA GLY A 61 -6.57 -18.61 -2.35
C GLY A 61 -5.87 -17.27 -2.57
N LEU A 62 -5.05 -17.15 -3.61
CA LEU A 62 -4.32 -15.91 -3.91
C LEU A 62 -5.22 -14.91 -4.62
N VAL A 63 -4.91 -13.63 -4.46
CA VAL A 63 -5.51 -12.56 -5.24
C VAL A 63 -5.05 -12.72 -6.69
N ASP A 64 -5.94 -13.18 -7.57
CA ASP A 64 -5.67 -13.23 -9.01
C ASP A 64 -5.61 -11.80 -9.58
N ARG A 65 -6.49 -10.91 -9.11
CA ARG A 65 -6.49 -9.50 -9.50
C ARG A 65 -7.18 -8.63 -8.47
N TYR A 66 -6.56 -7.50 -8.12
CA TYR A 66 -7.21 -6.38 -7.46
C TYR A 66 -6.98 -5.11 -8.25
N ALA A 67 -8.05 -4.51 -8.77
CA ALA A 67 -7.96 -3.39 -9.70
C ALA A 67 -9.07 -2.35 -9.48
N ARG A 68 -8.78 -1.09 -9.81
CA ARG A 68 -9.77 -0.01 -9.91
C ARG A 68 -9.85 0.45 -11.36
N GLY A 69 -10.96 0.21 -12.02
CA GLY A 69 -11.10 0.40 -13.46
C GLY A 69 -10.04 -0.42 -14.20
N THR A 70 -9.20 0.27 -14.97
CA THR A 70 -8.09 -0.35 -15.72
C THR A 70 -6.80 -0.49 -14.89
N THR A 71 -6.69 0.20 -13.76
CA THR A 71 -5.47 0.22 -12.95
C THR A 71 -5.38 -1.02 -12.07
N LEU A 72 -4.36 -1.84 -12.30
CA LEU A 72 -4.00 -2.94 -11.41
C LEU A 72 -3.35 -2.37 -10.14
N LEU A 73 -3.85 -2.78 -8.98
CA LEU A 73 -3.37 -2.34 -7.67
C LEU A 73 -2.58 -3.44 -6.96
N ALA A 74 -3.03 -4.69 -7.07
CA ALA A 74 -2.32 -5.85 -6.56
C ALA A 74 -2.66 -7.10 -7.37
N GLN A 75 -1.70 -8.01 -7.47
CA GLN A 75 -1.86 -9.31 -8.12
C GLN A 75 -0.88 -10.28 -7.46
N GLY A 76 -1.43 -11.30 -6.81
CA GLY A 76 -0.73 -12.43 -6.23
C GLY A 76 0.41 -12.08 -5.27
N GLY A 77 1.16 -13.14 -4.98
CA GLY A 77 2.49 -13.17 -4.42
C GLY A 77 3.12 -14.49 -4.88
N ALA A 78 4.43 -14.52 -5.09
CA ALA A 78 5.13 -15.79 -5.28
C ALA A 78 5.36 -16.39 -3.87
N PRO A 79 4.89 -17.61 -3.57
CA PRO A 79 5.39 -18.32 -2.40
C PRO A 79 6.91 -18.55 -2.51
#